data_AF-A0A7I7QYX1-F1
#
_entry.id   AF-A0A7I7QYX1-F1
#
_cell.length_a   1.000
_cell.length_b   1.000
_cell.length_c   1.000
_cell.angle_alpha   90.00
_cell.angle_beta   90.00
_cell.angle_gamma   90.00
#
_symmetry.space_group_name_H-M   'P 1'
#
loop_
_entity.id
_entity.type
_entity.pdbx_description
1 polymer ?
#
loop_
_entity_poly.entity_id
_entity_poly.type
_entity_poly.pdbx_seq_one_letter_code
_entity_poly.pdbx_strand_id
1 'polypeptide(L)'
;MWLWSWTDPSARFYVQRMNSNEKLRARYRAREAQRRMNEERARRERANADAAATIRLTLHRVGVVDAWERVRLDQAQERVRAEGAKRRAGYLVGLQAAVEQMRGRGETLAKIAARVDVDVREIKVALRRARAADEGGRGMAGISGAGRRSASSAPQGGDFESRDPLSDDADRRSSSGDDDGVGSYDPTRCVRCEAVMLDLDDGPRRGRRRLYCSDTCRRDASAARTAAERYGAPIRVVEVQKTVASSKPTAASARPELAPITPLHAVDILLENDEALHALLARVTEQARLKKLDRPTLTAARELSKAVHPLRG
;
A
#
# COMPACT_ATOMS: atom_id res chain seq x y z
N MET A 1 -38.61 -88.61 -22.75
CA MET A 1 -39.77 -87.76 -23.15
C MET A 1 -39.68 -86.52 -22.28
N TRP A 2 -39.11 -85.39 -22.68
CA TRP A 2 -39.32 -84.58 -23.87
C TRP A 2 -38.02 -83.93 -24.37
N LEU A 3 -37.81 -83.97 -25.68
CA LEU A 3 -36.81 -83.20 -26.43
C LEU A 3 -37.40 -81.80 -26.72
N TRP A 4 -36.66 -80.73 -26.44
CA TRP A 4 -36.88 -79.44 -27.08
C TRP A 4 -35.55 -78.86 -27.56
N SER A 5 -35.43 -78.79 -28.88
CA SER A 5 -34.31 -78.32 -29.66
C SER A 5 -34.12 -76.80 -29.53
N TRP A 6 -32.96 -76.36 -29.04
CA TRP A 6 -32.50 -74.99 -29.23
C TRP A 6 -31.83 -74.85 -30.60
N THR A 7 -32.63 -74.74 -31.64
CA THR A 7 -32.19 -74.20 -32.93
C THR A 7 -33.36 -73.48 -33.56
N ASP A 8 -33.58 -72.23 -33.17
CA ASP A 8 -34.34 -71.30 -34.00
C ASP A 8 -33.42 -70.82 -35.13
N PRO A 9 -33.63 -71.25 -36.40
CA PRO A 9 -32.78 -70.83 -37.51
C PRO A 9 -33.03 -69.37 -37.89
N SER A 10 -34.14 -68.78 -37.42
CA SER A 10 -34.63 -67.45 -37.83
C SER A 10 -33.69 -66.31 -37.45
N ALA A 11 -32.94 -66.45 -36.36
CA ALA A 11 -32.02 -65.41 -35.90
C ALA A 11 -30.76 -65.27 -36.78
N ARG A 12 -30.45 -66.26 -37.63
CA ARG A 12 -29.31 -66.22 -38.56
C ARG A 12 -29.64 -65.61 -39.92
N PHE A 13 -30.91 -65.57 -40.33
CA PHE A 13 -31.30 -65.11 -41.68
C PHE A 13 -31.58 -63.60 -41.79
N TYR A 14 -31.75 -62.88 -40.67
CA TYR A 14 -31.99 -61.42 -40.71
C TYR A 14 -30.73 -60.58 -41.00
N VAL A 15 -29.54 -61.19 -41.00
CA VAL A 15 -28.28 -60.51 -41.37
C VAL A 15 -28.05 -60.51 -42.90
N GLN A 16 -28.87 -61.29 -43.64
CA GLN A 16 -28.69 -61.58 -45.07
C GLN A 16 -29.67 -60.83 -46.00
N ARG A 17 -30.18 -59.66 -45.59
CA ARG A 17 -30.90 -58.78 -46.54
C ARG A 17 -30.71 -57.28 -46.34
N MET A 18 -29.55 -56.84 -45.84
CA MET A 18 -29.08 -55.48 -46.14
C MET A 18 -28.24 -55.52 -47.42
N ASN A 19 -28.59 -54.69 -48.40
CA ASN A 19 -27.80 -54.51 -49.62
C ASN A 19 -26.37 -54.09 -49.22
N SER A 20 -25.35 -54.56 -49.95
CA SER A 20 -23.94 -54.16 -49.74
C SER A 20 -23.77 -52.64 -49.63
N ASN A 21 -24.56 -51.88 -50.39
CA ASN A 21 -24.60 -50.41 -50.34
C ASN A 21 -25.11 -49.88 -49.00
N GLU A 22 -26.12 -50.51 -48.40
CA GLU A 22 -26.66 -50.12 -47.09
C GLU A 22 -25.68 -50.44 -45.96
N LYS A 23 -24.96 -51.56 -46.05
CA LYS A 23 -23.87 -51.89 -45.10
C LYS A 23 -22.75 -50.86 -45.17
N LEU A 24 -22.38 -50.40 -46.37
CA LEU A 24 -21.41 -49.32 -46.57
C LEU A 24 -21.90 -48.00 -45.98
N ARG A 25 -23.16 -47.62 -46.22
CA ARG A 25 -23.77 -46.41 -45.64
C ARG A 25 -23.82 -46.47 -44.11
N ALA A 26 -24.15 -47.61 -43.52
CA ALA A 26 -24.15 -47.79 -42.07
C ALA A 26 -22.74 -47.63 -41.47
N ARG A 27 -21.72 -48.20 -42.11
CA ARG A 27 -20.31 -48.02 -41.70
C ARG A 27 -19.85 -46.57 -41.82
N TYR A 28 -20.27 -45.87 -42.88
CA TYR A 28 -19.98 -44.45 -43.03
C TYR A 28 -20.60 -43.64 -41.89
N ARG A 29 -21.90 -43.82 -41.61
CA ARG A 29 -22.59 -43.15 -40.49
C ARG A 29 -21.93 -43.44 -39.13
N ALA A 30 -21.53 -44.68 -38.88
CA ALA A 30 -20.84 -45.04 -37.65
C ALA A 30 -19.49 -44.32 -37.50
N ARG A 31 -18.70 -44.24 -38.59
CA ARG A 31 -17.43 -43.49 -38.60
C ARG A 31 -17.65 -41.99 -38.42
N GLU A 32 -18.68 -41.42 -39.06
CA GLU A 32 -19.02 -40.01 -38.88
C GLU A 32 -19.47 -39.69 -37.47
N ALA A 33 -20.29 -40.56 -36.86
CA ALA A 33 -20.70 -40.43 -35.47
C ALA A 33 -19.49 -40.48 -34.53
N GLN A 34 -18.57 -41.43 -34.75
CA GLN A 34 -17.32 -41.52 -33.98
C GLN A 34 -16.45 -40.27 -34.15
N ARG A 35 -16.34 -39.76 -35.39
CA ARG A 35 -15.60 -38.52 -35.70
C ARG A 35 -16.18 -37.35 -34.92
N ARG A 36 -17.50 -37.17 -34.93
CA ARG A 36 -18.20 -36.10 -34.18
C ARG A 36 -17.97 -36.23 -32.67
N MET A 37 -18.05 -37.43 -32.11
CA MET A 37 -17.76 -37.66 -30.68
C MET A 37 -16.31 -37.33 -30.32
N ASN A 38 -15.37 -37.70 -31.20
CA ASN A 38 -13.95 -37.37 -31.00
C ASN A 38 -13.69 -35.86 -31.13
N GLU A 39 -14.32 -35.18 -32.10
CA GLU A 39 -14.25 -33.72 -32.28
C GLU A 39 -14.85 -32.99 -31.07
N GLU A 40 -15.95 -33.48 -30.51
CA GLU A 40 -16.55 -32.92 -29.30
C GLU A 40 -15.65 -33.11 -28.08
N ARG A 41 -15.06 -34.30 -27.91
CA ARG A 41 -14.07 -34.54 -26.85
C ARG A 41 -12.87 -33.60 -26.98
N ALA A 42 -12.31 -33.46 -28.19
CA ALA A 42 -11.19 -32.57 -28.44
C ALA A 42 -11.55 -31.10 -28.15
N ARG A 43 -12.77 -30.66 -28.44
CA ARG A 43 -13.25 -29.32 -28.05
C ARG A 43 -13.30 -29.14 -26.54
N ARG A 44 -13.84 -30.13 -25.81
CA ARG A 44 -13.88 -30.10 -24.34
C ARG A 44 -12.48 -30.11 -23.73
N GLU A 45 -11.56 -30.92 -24.26
CA GLU A 45 -10.18 -30.98 -23.80
C GLU A 45 -9.46 -29.65 -23.97
N ARG A 46 -9.64 -28.97 -25.11
CA ARG A 46 -9.10 -27.60 -25.31
C ARG A 46 -9.67 -26.61 -24.30
N ALA A 47 -11.00 -26.56 -24.16
CA ALA A 47 -11.64 -25.65 -23.20
C ALA A 47 -11.20 -25.93 -21.74
N ASN A 48 -11.03 -27.21 -21.39
CA ASN A 48 -10.53 -27.60 -20.08
C ASN A 48 -9.06 -27.19 -19.88
N ALA A 49 -8.23 -27.27 -20.93
CA ALA A 49 -6.84 -26.82 -20.86
C ALA A 49 -6.74 -25.31 -20.63
N ASP A 50 -7.57 -24.52 -21.32
CA ASP A 50 -7.65 -23.06 -21.13
C ASP A 50 -8.13 -22.74 -19.71
N ALA A 51 -9.21 -23.38 -19.24
CA ALA A 51 -9.71 -23.20 -17.88
C ALA A 51 -8.66 -23.59 -16.83
N ALA A 52 -7.90 -24.67 -17.04
CA ALA A 52 -6.82 -25.07 -16.15
C ALA A 52 -5.69 -24.04 -16.10
N ALA A 53 -5.36 -23.40 -17.22
CA ALA A 53 -4.40 -22.30 -17.25
C ALA A 53 -4.90 -21.09 -16.44
N THR A 54 -6.18 -20.72 -16.58
CA THR A 54 -6.80 -19.67 -15.77
C THR A 54 -6.79 -20.01 -14.28
N ILE A 55 -7.12 -21.24 -13.89
CA ILE A 55 -7.09 -21.68 -12.49
C ILE A 55 -5.67 -21.55 -11.92
N ARG A 56 -4.65 -22.03 -12.64
CA ARG A 56 -3.25 -21.93 -12.19
C ARG A 56 -2.82 -20.48 -12.00
N LEU A 57 -3.16 -19.60 -12.93
CA LEU A 57 -2.83 -18.18 -12.85
C LEU A 57 -3.52 -17.52 -11.64
N THR A 58 -4.80 -17.82 -11.41
CA THR A 58 -5.55 -17.29 -10.27
C THR A 58 -4.96 -17.77 -8.95
N LEU A 59 -4.66 -19.06 -8.82
CA LEU A 59 -4.02 -19.61 -7.62
C LEU A 59 -2.65 -18.97 -7.37
N HIS A 60 -1.86 -18.74 -8.41
CA HIS A 60 -0.59 -18.01 -8.29
C HIS A 60 -0.82 -16.58 -7.78
N ARG A 61 -1.79 -15.85 -8.33
CA ARG A 61 -2.14 -14.48 -7.87
C ARG A 61 -2.58 -14.46 -6.41
N VAL A 62 -3.40 -15.42 -5.99
CA VAL A 62 -3.79 -15.58 -4.58
C VAL A 62 -2.56 -15.83 -3.70
N GLY A 63 -1.68 -16.76 -4.10
CA GLY A 63 -0.44 -17.03 -3.36
C GLY A 63 0.49 -15.81 -3.23
N VAL A 64 0.53 -14.93 -4.23
CA VAL A 64 1.25 -13.65 -4.16
C VAL A 64 0.65 -12.73 -3.09
N VAL A 65 -0.69 -12.66 -3.02
CA VAL A 65 -1.38 -11.87 -1.98
C VAL A 65 -1.14 -12.45 -0.59
N ASP A 66 -1.22 -13.77 -0.43
CA ASP A 66 -0.97 -14.44 0.85
C ASP A 66 0.48 -14.24 1.34
N ALA A 67 1.44 -14.28 0.41
CA ALA A 67 2.84 -13.95 0.73
C ALA A 67 3.00 -12.48 1.15
N TRP A 68 2.37 -11.56 0.43
CA TRP A 68 2.37 -10.14 0.77
C TRP A 68 1.74 -9.88 2.14
N GLU A 69 0.61 -10.53 2.46
CA GLU A 69 -0.09 -10.40 3.74
C GLU A 69 0.81 -10.86 4.89
N ARG A 70 1.39 -12.07 4.78
CA ARG A 70 2.31 -12.60 5.80
C ARG A 70 3.48 -11.66 6.06
N VAL A 71 4.17 -11.21 5.01
CA VAL A 71 5.29 -10.28 5.13
C VAL A 71 4.86 -8.98 5.81
N ARG A 72 3.67 -8.45 5.49
CA ARG A 72 3.16 -7.22 6.09
C ARG A 72 2.79 -7.38 7.55
N LEU A 73 2.19 -8.50 7.92
CA LEU A 73 1.87 -8.81 9.31
C LEU A 73 3.14 -8.97 10.15
N ASP A 74 4.14 -9.68 9.65
CA ASP A 74 5.43 -9.86 10.33
C ASP A 74 6.11 -8.51 10.55
N GLN A 75 6.16 -7.66 9.51
CA GLN A 75 6.69 -6.30 9.63
C GLN A 75 5.90 -5.45 10.63
N ALA A 76 4.57 -5.57 10.66
CA ALA A 76 3.74 -4.83 11.61
C ALA A 76 3.97 -5.29 13.04
N GLN A 77 4.05 -6.61 13.28
CA GLN A 77 4.36 -7.17 14.58
C GLN A 77 5.74 -6.72 15.07
N GLU A 78 6.75 -6.74 14.20
CA GLU A 78 8.10 -6.31 14.58
C GLU A 78 8.13 -4.83 14.94
N ARG A 79 7.44 -3.97 14.18
CA ARG A 79 7.32 -2.53 14.51
C ARG A 79 6.65 -2.31 15.87
N VAL A 80 5.59 -3.06 16.17
CA VAL A 80 4.91 -2.96 17.47
C VAL A 80 5.82 -3.45 18.60
N ARG A 81 6.56 -4.55 18.40
CA ARG A 81 7.52 -5.06 19.38
C ARG A 81 8.64 -4.07 19.63
N ALA A 82 9.23 -3.51 18.58
CA ALA A 82 10.29 -2.52 18.64
C ALA A 82 9.83 -1.22 19.34
N GLU A 83 8.66 -0.70 18.97
CA GLU A 83 8.07 0.49 19.61
C GLU A 83 7.74 0.22 21.08
N GLY A 84 7.18 -0.95 21.40
CA GLY A 84 6.93 -1.37 22.77
C GLY A 84 8.22 -1.48 23.59
N ALA A 85 9.30 -2.01 22.99
CA ALA A 85 10.61 -2.09 23.62
C ALA A 85 11.20 -0.70 23.87
N LYS A 86 11.10 0.21 22.90
CA LYS A 86 11.55 1.60 23.02
C LYS A 86 10.83 2.34 24.15
N ARG A 87 9.50 2.20 24.23
CA ARG A 87 8.71 2.80 25.33
C ARG A 87 9.12 2.25 26.69
N ARG A 88 9.26 0.92 26.81
CA ARG A 88 9.74 0.28 28.04
C ARG A 88 11.13 0.77 28.43
N ALA A 89 12.06 0.89 27.49
CA ALA A 89 13.38 1.44 27.74
C ALA A 89 13.30 2.89 28.27
N GLY A 90 12.47 3.73 27.65
CA GLY A 90 12.23 5.11 28.12
C GLY A 90 11.72 5.16 29.56
N TYR A 91 10.74 4.32 29.93
CA TYR A 91 10.25 4.25 31.31
C TYR A 91 11.31 3.74 32.29
N LEU A 92 12.14 2.78 31.90
CA LEU A 92 13.21 2.26 32.75
C LEU A 92 14.32 3.28 32.98
N VAL A 93 14.67 4.09 31.98
CA VAL A 93 15.60 5.23 32.13
C VAL A 93 15.01 6.27 33.10
N GLY A 94 13.73 6.62 32.93
CA GLY A 94 13.05 7.53 33.86
C GLY A 94 13.01 7.01 35.30
N LEU A 95 12.73 5.72 35.49
CA LEU A 95 12.78 5.05 36.78
C LEU A 95 14.18 5.13 37.41
N GLN A 96 15.22 4.83 36.63
CA GLN A 96 16.61 4.89 37.12
C GLN A 96 16.97 6.30 37.60
N ALA A 97 16.66 7.33 36.80
CA ALA A 97 16.91 8.72 37.17
C ALA A 97 16.17 9.13 38.46
N ALA A 98 14.92 8.72 38.61
CA ALA A 98 14.13 9.02 39.82
C ALA A 98 14.73 8.33 41.07
N VAL A 99 15.10 7.06 40.96
CA VAL A 99 15.74 6.33 42.07
C VAL A 99 17.09 6.95 42.44
N GLU A 100 17.91 7.32 41.45
CA GLU A 100 19.20 7.98 41.69
C GLU A 100 19.02 9.35 42.36
N GLN A 101 18.03 10.14 41.96
CA GLN A 101 17.71 11.40 42.61
C GLN A 101 17.32 11.21 44.08
N MET A 102 16.47 10.23 44.39
CA MET A 102 16.09 9.93 45.78
C MET A 102 17.30 9.45 46.60
N ARG A 103 18.16 8.62 46.02
CA ARG A 103 19.40 8.18 46.66
C ARG A 103 20.38 9.33 46.90
N GLY A 104 20.45 10.29 45.97
CA GLY A 104 21.24 11.52 46.13
C GLY A 104 20.77 12.39 47.31
N ARG A 105 19.50 12.27 47.71
CA ARG A 105 18.93 12.89 48.92
C ARG A 105 19.11 12.05 50.19
N GLY A 106 19.84 10.93 50.12
CA GLY A 106 20.12 10.05 51.25
C GLY A 106 19.08 8.94 51.50
N GLU A 107 18.10 8.76 50.61
CA GLU A 107 17.11 7.68 50.76
C GLU A 107 17.72 6.31 50.43
N THR A 108 17.38 5.30 51.24
CA THR A 108 17.76 3.90 50.95
C THR A 108 16.73 3.25 50.04
N LEU A 109 17.15 2.24 49.27
CA LEU A 109 16.25 1.49 48.37
C LEU A 109 15.04 0.88 49.09
N ALA A 110 15.19 0.50 50.36
CA ALA A 110 14.10 0.01 51.20
C ALA A 110 13.09 1.10 51.57
N LYS A 111 13.57 2.31 51.90
CA LYS A 111 12.69 3.48 52.16
C LYS A 111 11.98 3.94 50.89
N ILE A 112 12.68 3.94 49.76
CA ILE A 112 12.09 4.25 48.45
C ILE A 112 10.95 3.27 48.14
N ALA A 113 11.21 1.96 48.24
CA ALA A 113 10.23 0.89 48.07
C ALA A 113 9.00 1.06 48.98
N ALA A 114 9.21 1.31 50.27
CA ALA A 114 8.12 1.54 51.22
C ALA A 114 7.30 2.80 50.89
N ARG A 115 7.93 3.85 50.33
CA ARG A 115 7.24 5.09 49.96
C ARG A 115 6.42 4.96 48.67
N VAL A 116 6.87 4.16 47.71
CA VAL A 116 6.14 3.94 46.44
C VAL A 116 5.21 2.73 46.47
N ASP A 117 5.16 2.00 47.58
CA ASP A 117 4.39 0.76 47.76
C ASP A 117 4.73 -0.33 46.71
N VAL A 118 6.03 -0.56 46.50
CA VAL A 118 6.56 -1.55 45.56
C VAL A 118 7.64 -2.39 46.25
N ASP A 119 7.69 -3.70 45.96
CA ASP A 119 8.71 -4.56 46.53
C ASP A 119 10.13 -4.16 46.07
N VAL A 120 11.10 -4.20 46.99
CA VAL A 120 12.49 -3.84 46.72
C VAL A 120 13.08 -4.68 45.58
N ARG A 121 12.67 -5.95 45.44
CA ARG A 121 13.10 -6.86 44.37
C ARG A 121 12.59 -6.39 43.02
N GLU A 122 11.37 -5.86 42.93
CA GLU A 122 10.81 -5.33 41.68
C GLU A 122 11.59 -4.11 41.21
N ILE A 123 11.90 -3.18 42.12
CA ILE A 123 12.76 -2.02 41.80
C ILE A 123 14.15 -2.50 41.35
N LYS A 124 14.76 -3.47 42.05
CA LYS A 124 16.05 -4.04 41.65
C LYS A 124 16.01 -4.71 40.28
N VAL A 125 14.95 -5.48 39.98
CA VAL A 125 14.76 -6.13 38.67
C VAL A 125 14.63 -5.07 37.57
N ALA A 126 13.85 -4.03 37.79
CA ALA A 126 13.67 -2.94 36.84
C ALA A 126 14.99 -2.18 36.59
N LEU A 127 15.76 -1.89 37.64
CA LEU A 127 17.08 -1.27 37.49
C LEU A 127 18.08 -2.17 36.75
N ARG A 128 18.04 -3.50 36.96
CA ARG A 128 18.86 -4.44 36.18
C ARG A 128 18.47 -4.41 34.69
N ARG A 129 17.17 -4.37 34.38
CA ARG A 129 16.68 -4.25 33.01
C ARG A 129 17.07 -2.91 32.37
N ALA A 130 17.06 -1.81 33.13
CA ALA A 130 17.52 -0.51 32.67
C ALA A 130 18.99 -0.55 32.23
N ARG A 131 19.87 -1.16 33.04
CA ARG A 131 21.30 -1.32 32.72
C ARG A 131 21.54 -2.19 31.50
N ALA A 132 20.83 -3.32 31.39
CA ALA A 132 20.95 -4.21 30.23
C ALA A 132 20.50 -3.55 28.91
N ALA A 133 19.49 -2.68 28.97
CA ALA A 133 19.05 -1.90 27.81
C ALA A 133 20.13 -0.89 27.36
N ASP A 134 20.86 -0.31 28.31
CA ASP A 134 21.94 0.65 28.08
C ASP A 134 23.19 -0.02 27.48
N GLU A 135 23.47 -1.27 27.85
CA GLU A 135 24.53 -2.10 27.26
C GLU A 135 24.19 -2.56 25.84
N GLY A 136 22.94 -2.99 25.60
CA GLY A 136 22.48 -3.39 24.27
C GLY A 136 22.47 -2.25 23.25
N GLY A 137 22.21 -1.01 23.69
CA GLY A 137 22.29 0.19 22.85
C GLY A 137 23.71 0.54 22.41
N ARG A 138 24.72 0.30 23.26
CA ARG A 138 26.14 0.52 22.93
C ARG A 138 26.70 -0.55 21.99
N GLY A 139 26.23 -1.80 22.09
CA GLY A 139 26.67 -2.91 21.22
C GLY A 139 26.25 -2.78 19.75
N MET A 140 25.10 -2.17 19.47
CA MET A 140 24.60 -2.00 18.08
C MET A 140 25.21 -0.82 17.32
N ALA A 141 25.76 0.18 18.02
CA ALA A 141 26.46 1.30 17.40
C ALA A 141 27.84 0.91 16.81
N GLY A 142 28.42 -0.23 17.23
CA GLY A 142 29.76 -0.67 16.82
C GLY A 142 29.83 -1.59 15.59
N ILE A 143 28.70 -2.07 15.06
CA ILE A 143 28.67 -3.13 14.02
C ILE A 143 28.25 -2.59 12.64
N SER A 144 27.91 -1.30 12.53
CA SER A 144 27.49 -0.67 11.26
C SER A 144 28.66 -0.18 10.38
N GLY A 145 29.88 -0.62 10.64
CA GLY A 145 31.10 -0.08 10.02
C GLY A 145 32.09 -1.15 9.54
N ALA A 146 31.65 -2.15 8.79
CA ALA A 146 32.57 -3.08 8.10
C ALA A 146 31.94 -3.68 6.83
N GLY A 147 31.71 -2.84 5.81
CA GLY A 147 31.51 -3.31 4.45
C GLY A 147 32.81 -3.88 3.90
N ARG A 148 33.06 -5.18 4.09
CA ARG A 148 34.13 -5.90 3.41
C ARG A 148 33.79 -6.03 1.93
N ARG A 149 34.64 -5.42 1.11
CA ARG A 149 34.89 -5.84 -0.27
C ARG A 149 35.52 -7.24 -0.22
N SER A 150 34.93 -8.20 -0.93
CA SER A 150 35.65 -9.33 -1.50
C SER A 150 34.82 -9.88 -2.66
N ALA A 151 35.46 -9.89 -3.82
CA ALA A 151 35.00 -10.46 -5.06
C ALA A 151 35.03 -11.99 -5.01
N SER A 152 34.10 -12.64 -5.71
CA SER A 152 34.38 -13.85 -6.46
C SER A 152 33.40 -14.03 -7.63
N SER A 153 33.98 -13.98 -8.82
CA SER A 153 33.77 -14.85 -9.99
C SER A 153 32.35 -15.18 -10.49
N ALA A 154 32.09 -14.69 -11.71
CA ALA A 154 31.13 -15.26 -12.65
C ALA A 154 31.47 -16.71 -13.03
N PRO A 155 30.51 -17.45 -13.60
CA PRO A 155 30.60 -17.68 -15.04
C PRO A 155 29.28 -17.47 -15.82
N GLN A 156 29.47 -17.31 -17.13
CA GLN A 156 28.52 -16.93 -18.17
C GLN A 156 27.47 -18.01 -18.51
N GLY A 157 26.34 -17.56 -19.06
CA GLY A 157 25.60 -18.33 -20.07
C GLY A 157 24.12 -17.96 -20.23
N GLY A 158 23.76 -17.30 -21.33
CA GLY A 158 22.52 -17.59 -22.08
C GLY A 158 21.31 -16.67 -21.88
N ASP A 159 21.29 -15.57 -22.63
CA ASP A 159 20.19 -15.03 -23.46
C ASP A 159 18.76 -15.57 -23.25
N PHE A 160 17.81 -14.70 -22.85
CA PHE A 160 16.51 -14.62 -23.52
C PHE A 160 15.81 -13.28 -23.25
N GLU A 161 15.20 -12.76 -24.31
CA GLU A 161 14.63 -11.42 -24.46
C GLU A 161 13.49 -11.11 -23.48
N SER A 162 13.60 -9.95 -22.83
CA SER A 162 12.49 -9.31 -22.13
C SER A 162 11.61 -8.59 -23.15
N ARG A 163 10.46 -9.18 -23.48
CA ARG A 163 9.33 -8.48 -24.10
C ARG A 163 8.19 -8.39 -23.08
N ASP A 164 7.78 -7.16 -22.79
CA ASP A 164 6.50 -6.82 -22.18
C ASP A 164 5.33 -7.46 -22.96
N PRO A 165 4.20 -7.72 -22.28
CA PRO A 165 3.01 -7.02 -22.73
C PRO A 165 2.13 -6.47 -21.58
N LEU A 166 1.82 -5.18 -21.70
CA LEU A 166 0.47 -4.57 -21.69
C LEU A 166 -0.67 -5.56 -21.36
N SER A 167 -1.44 -5.34 -20.28
CA SER A 167 -2.61 -4.45 -20.24
C SER A 167 -3.66 -4.80 -21.29
N ASP A 168 -4.66 -5.61 -20.89
CA ASP A 168 -6.07 -5.28 -21.13
C ASP A 168 -7.00 -6.13 -20.25
N ASP A 169 -8.27 -5.73 -20.23
CA ASP A 169 -9.44 -6.26 -19.50
C ASP A 169 -9.72 -5.67 -18.11
N ALA A 170 -9.94 -4.36 -18.10
CA ALA A 170 -11.06 -3.81 -17.34
C ALA A 170 -12.38 -4.30 -17.98
N ASP A 171 -13.13 -5.15 -17.29
CA ASP A 171 -14.57 -4.96 -17.11
C ASP A 171 -15.23 -6.14 -16.37
N ARG A 172 -15.95 -5.77 -15.30
CA ARG A 172 -17.24 -6.31 -14.82
C ARG A 172 -17.27 -6.47 -13.31
N ARG A 173 -17.93 -5.51 -12.67
CA ARG A 173 -18.92 -5.83 -11.63
C ARG A 173 -20.02 -4.77 -11.62
N SER A 174 -21.13 -5.15 -12.24
CA SER A 174 -22.44 -4.58 -11.98
C SER A 174 -23.00 -5.17 -10.68
N SER A 175 -23.51 -4.30 -9.81
CA SER A 175 -24.61 -4.52 -8.87
C SER A 175 -25.06 -3.11 -8.46
N SER A 176 -26.07 -2.55 -9.13
CA SER A 176 -27.51 -2.77 -8.94
C SER A 176 -28.08 -1.93 -7.78
N GLY A 177 -29.03 -1.05 -8.10
CA GLY A 177 -30.00 -0.53 -7.16
C GLY A 177 -29.82 0.95 -6.83
N ASP A 178 -30.51 1.77 -7.59
CA ASP A 178 -30.76 3.19 -7.37
C ASP A 178 -31.41 3.44 -6.00
N ASP A 179 -30.80 4.33 -5.21
CA ASP A 179 -31.51 5.17 -4.26
C ASP A 179 -30.81 6.54 -4.26
N ASP A 180 -31.61 7.58 -4.44
CA ASP A 180 -31.19 8.96 -4.60
C ASP A 180 -30.53 9.46 -3.30
N GLY A 181 -29.22 9.29 -3.19
CA GLY A 181 -28.46 9.72 -2.03
C GLY A 181 -27.12 10.28 -2.45
N VAL A 182 -27.07 11.60 -2.62
CA VAL A 182 -25.83 12.38 -2.52
C VAL A 182 -24.99 11.77 -1.40
N GLY A 183 -23.88 11.12 -1.77
CA GLY A 183 -22.99 10.41 -0.87
C GLY A 183 -22.32 11.39 0.09
N SER A 184 -23.09 11.82 1.08
CA SER A 184 -22.67 12.70 2.15
C SER A 184 -21.58 11.95 2.89
N TYR A 185 -20.35 12.43 2.72
CA TYR A 185 -19.18 11.93 3.44
C TYR A 185 -19.52 11.87 4.94
N ASP A 186 -19.62 10.65 5.47
CA ASP A 186 -19.82 10.42 6.90
C ASP A 186 -18.49 10.74 7.62
N PRO A 187 -18.41 11.85 8.37
CA PRO A 187 -17.18 12.29 9.01
C PRO A 187 -16.74 11.37 10.15
N THR A 188 -17.59 10.41 10.55
CA THR A 188 -17.32 9.43 11.59
C THR A 188 -16.70 8.15 11.02
N ARG A 189 -16.44 8.07 9.71
CA ARG A 189 -15.90 6.87 9.06
C ARG A 189 -14.60 7.14 8.29
N CYS A 190 -13.75 6.12 8.26
CA CYS A 190 -12.54 6.13 7.47
C CYS A 190 -12.87 6.10 5.98
N VAL A 191 -12.35 7.05 5.19
CA VAL A 191 -12.57 7.11 3.73
C VAL A 191 -12.03 5.89 2.98
N ARG A 192 -11.10 5.13 3.57
CA ARG A 192 -10.45 3.99 2.89
C ARG A 192 -11.09 2.64 3.20
N CYS A 193 -11.48 2.40 4.44
CA CYS A 193 -11.92 1.09 4.92
C CYS A 193 -13.26 1.14 5.66
N GLU A 194 -13.93 2.30 5.68
CA GLU A 194 -15.25 2.52 6.29
C GLU A 194 -15.36 2.21 7.79
N ALA A 195 -14.23 1.87 8.43
CA ALA A 195 -14.14 1.66 9.86
C ALA A 195 -14.65 2.89 10.58
N VAL A 196 -15.56 2.67 11.53
CA VAL A 196 -16.10 3.71 12.40
C VAL A 196 -14.94 4.27 13.23
N MET A 197 -14.61 5.53 12.96
CA MET A 197 -13.69 6.32 13.76
C MET A 197 -14.50 6.88 14.94
N LEU A 198 -14.75 6.03 15.93
CA LEU A 198 -15.43 6.46 17.16
C LEU A 198 -14.59 7.56 17.84
N ASP A 199 -15.13 8.77 17.81
CA ASP A 199 -15.00 9.82 18.82
C ASP A 199 -16.38 10.49 18.86
N LEU A 200 -17.41 9.78 19.38
CA LEU A 200 -18.77 10.33 19.53
C LEU A 200 -18.85 11.41 20.62
N ASP A 201 -17.82 11.54 21.46
CA ASP A 201 -17.82 12.41 22.64
C ASP A 201 -16.81 13.56 22.65
N ASP A 202 -16.00 13.74 21.60
CA ASP A 202 -15.10 14.89 21.57
C ASP A 202 -15.74 16.05 20.82
N GLY A 203 -16.11 17.07 21.61
CA GLY A 203 -16.47 18.41 21.16
C GLY A 203 -15.44 19.02 20.21
N PRO A 204 -15.59 20.30 19.79
CA PRO A 204 -14.82 20.88 18.69
C PRO A 204 -13.31 20.86 18.98
N ARG A 205 -12.63 19.79 18.56
CA ARG A 205 -11.16 19.70 18.60
C ARG A 205 -10.63 20.83 17.73
N ARG A 206 -9.82 21.73 18.31
CA ARG A 206 -9.06 22.72 17.53
C ARG A 206 -8.09 21.94 16.63
N GLY A 207 -8.41 21.85 15.34
CA GLY A 207 -7.57 21.17 14.35
C GLY A 207 -8.37 20.52 13.22
N ARG A 208 -7.66 20.10 12.16
CA ARG A 208 -8.25 19.41 11.02
C ARG A 208 -8.69 18.00 11.43
N ARG A 209 -9.98 17.68 11.23
CA ARG A 209 -10.56 16.34 11.48
C ARG A 209 -9.76 15.26 10.76
N ARG A 210 -9.65 14.08 11.40
CA ARG A 210 -8.96 12.91 10.83
C ARG A 210 -9.86 12.28 9.76
N LEU A 211 -9.29 12.06 8.57
CA LEU A 211 -9.99 11.48 7.41
C LEU A 211 -9.80 9.94 7.32
N TYR A 212 -8.81 9.42 8.04
CA TYR A 212 -8.40 8.02 8.01
C TYR A 212 -8.24 7.49 9.43
N CYS A 213 -8.63 6.24 9.68
CA CYS A 213 -8.50 5.60 10.99
C CYS A 213 -7.04 5.36 11.41
N SER A 214 -6.10 5.33 10.47
CA SER A 214 -4.68 5.09 10.73
C SER A 214 -3.78 5.72 9.66
N ASP A 215 -2.49 5.90 9.99
CA ASP A 215 -1.46 6.30 9.02
C ASP A 215 -1.22 5.25 7.92
N THR A 216 -1.60 3.99 8.17
CA THR A 216 -1.57 2.92 7.17
C THR A 216 -2.66 3.14 6.13
N CYS A 217 -3.91 3.35 6.56
CA CYS A 217 -5.01 3.71 5.65
C CYS A 217 -4.72 5.00 4.86
N ARG A 218 -4.07 5.99 5.48
CA ARG A 218 -3.60 7.19 4.79
C ARG A 218 -2.56 6.87 3.71
N ARG A 219 -1.55 6.05 4.03
CA ARG A 219 -0.48 5.66 3.09
C ARG A 219 -1.03 4.83 1.94
N ASP A 220 -1.92 3.89 2.22
CA ASP A 220 -2.51 3.02 1.20
C ASP A 220 -3.48 3.79 0.30
N ALA A 221 -4.24 4.75 0.83
CA ALA A 221 -5.04 5.67 0.02
C ALA A 221 -4.16 6.57 -0.86
N SER A 222 -3.02 7.06 -0.36
CA SER A 222 -2.06 7.79 -1.18
C SER A 222 -1.40 6.90 -2.24
N ALA A 223 -1.04 5.67 -1.90
CA ALA A 223 -0.48 4.70 -2.83
C ALA A 223 -1.50 4.33 -3.93
N ALA A 224 -2.77 4.16 -3.57
CA ALA A 224 -3.84 3.93 -4.54
C ALA A 224 -4.01 5.13 -5.49
N ARG A 225 -3.93 6.37 -4.98
CA ARG A 225 -3.95 7.57 -5.83
C ARG A 225 -2.75 7.64 -6.77
N THR A 226 -1.54 7.40 -6.26
CA THR A 226 -0.33 7.38 -7.10
C THR A 226 -0.33 6.24 -8.12
N ALA A 227 -0.89 5.08 -7.77
CA ALA A 227 -1.06 3.97 -8.71
C ALA A 227 -2.07 4.35 -9.80
N ALA A 228 -3.20 4.93 -9.43
CA ALA A 228 -4.19 5.39 -10.39
C ALA A 228 -3.68 6.53 -11.29
N GLU A 229 -2.87 7.47 -10.79
CA GLU A 229 -2.17 8.48 -11.62
C GLU A 229 -1.19 7.86 -12.62
N ARG A 230 -0.54 6.74 -12.26
CA ARG A 230 0.43 6.05 -13.12
C ARG A 230 -0.21 5.11 -14.14
N TYR A 231 -1.36 4.53 -13.80
CA TYR A 231 -2.01 3.49 -14.60
C TYR A 231 -3.39 3.89 -15.15
N GLY A 232 -3.78 5.17 -15.00
CA GLY A 232 -5.01 5.73 -15.58
C GLY A 232 -6.33 5.22 -14.97
N ALA A 233 -6.29 4.56 -13.80
CA ALA A 233 -7.48 4.00 -13.18
C ALA A 233 -8.38 5.11 -12.56
N PRO A 234 -9.71 5.05 -12.71
CA PRO A 234 -10.60 6.09 -12.19
C PRO A 234 -10.64 6.05 -10.65
N ILE A 235 -10.18 7.14 -10.03
CA ILE A 235 -10.26 7.35 -8.58
C ILE A 235 -11.64 7.95 -8.26
N ARG A 236 -12.34 7.41 -7.26
CA ARG A 236 -13.52 8.09 -6.68
C ARG A 236 -13.06 9.34 -5.94
N VAL A 237 -13.27 10.50 -6.56
CA VAL A 237 -13.03 11.82 -5.96
C VAL A 237 -14.28 12.21 -5.17
N VAL A 238 -14.19 12.21 -3.84
CA VAL A 238 -15.23 12.81 -3.00
C VAL A 238 -14.87 14.27 -2.82
N GLU A 239 -15.56 15.15 -3.55
CA GLU A 239 -15.44 16.59 -3.36
C GLU A 239 -16.06 16.97 -2.02
N VAL A 240 -15.21 17.33 -1.05
CA VAL A 240 -15.67 17.94 0.19
C VAL A 240 -15.94 19.41 -0.12
N GLN A 241 -17.21 19.78 -0.28
CA GLN A 241 -17.59 21.17 -0.46
C GLN A 241 -17.10 22.00 0.73
N LYS A 242 -16.14 22.89 0.45
CA LYS A 242 -15.65 23.86 1.41
C LYS A 242 -16.61 25.06 1.37
N THR A 243 -17.60 25.08 2.25
CA THR A 243 -18.44 26.27 2.46
C THR A 243 -17.59 27.36 3.11
N VAL A 244 -16.93 28.18 2.28
CA VAL A 244 -16.34 29.45 2.71
C VAL A 244 -17.36 30.54 2.37
N ALA A 245 -18.22 30.84 3.33
CA ALA A 245 -18.86 32.15 3.35
C ALA A 245 -17.75 33.18 3.63
N SER A 246 -17.36 33.96 2.63
CA SER A 246 -16.56 35.16 2.85
C SER A 246 -17.00 36.23 1.87
N SER A 247 -17.76 37.17 2.43
CA SER A 247 -18.25 38.39 1.81
C SER A 247 -17.11 39.27 1.32
N LYS A 248 -17.23 39.71 0.06
CA LYS A 248 -16.50 40.83 -0.54
C LYS A 248 -16.72 42.12 0.28
N PRO A 249 -15.74 43.02 0.34
CA PRO A 249 -16.00 44.30 -0.31
C PRO A 249 -14.82 44.83 -1.15
N THR A 250 -15.23 45.47 -2.24
CA THR A 250 -14.47 46.26 -3.20
C THR A 250 -13.95 47.54 -2.57
N ALA A 251 -12.68 47.89 -2.82
CA ALA A 251 -12.21 49.27 -2.83
C ALA A 251 -11.03 49.39 -3.80
N ALA A 252 -11.21 50.24 -4.81
CA ALA A 252 -10.17 50.70 -5.70
C ALA A 252 -9.25 51.68 -4.96
N SER A 253 -7.94 51.66 -5.23
CA SER A 253 -7.10 52.83 -5.02
C SER A 253 -5.93 52.84 -6.01
N ALA A 254 -5.55 54.06 -6.36
CA ALA A 254 -4.74 54.48 -7.48
C ALA A 254 -3.32 53.88 -7.49
N ARG A 255 -2.84 53.67 -8.72
CA ARG A 255 -1.49 53.20 -9.05
C ARG A 255 -0.60 54.42 -9.32
N PRO A 256 0.54 54.60 -8.62
CA PRO A 256 1.60 55.48 -9.08
C PRO A 256 2.49 54.72 -10.07
N GLU A 257 2.77 55.37 -11.19
CA GLU A 257 3.69 54.95 -12.23
C GLU A 257 5.13 55.10 -11.73
N LEU A 258 5.86 53.98 -11.56
CA LEU A 258 7.31 53.99 -11.31
C LEU A 258 8.06 53.53 -12.57
N ALA A 259 9.15 54.24 -12.84
CA ALA A 259 10.12 54.07 -13.92
C ALA A 259 10.60 52.61 -14.12
N PRO A 260 11.11 52.23 -15.31
CA PRO A 260 11.50 50.86 -15.60
C PRO A 260 12.68 50.42 -14.72
N ILE A 261 12.38 49.70 -13.64
CA ILE A 261 13.36 49.11 -12.74
C ILE A 261 14.09 48.01 -13.51
N THR A 262 15.42 48.12 -13.62
CA THR A 262 16.24 47.06 -14.20
C THR A 262 16.15 45.80 -13.32
N PRO A 263 16.20 44.58 -13.89
CA PRO A 263 15.95 43.35 -13.13
C PRO A 263 16.83 43.17 -11.88
N LEU A 264 18.03 43.75 -11.88
CA LEU A 264 18.95 43.70 -10.73
C LEU A 264 18.54 44.67 -9.61
N HIS A 265 18.15 45.91 -9.93
CA HIS A 265 17.62 46.83 -8.91
C HIS A 265 16.30 46.35 -8.31
N ALA A 266 15.48 45.59 -9.06
CA ALA A 266 14.28 44.98 -8.52
C ALA A 266 14.59 43.93 -7.45
N VAL A 267 15.69 43.19 -7.59
CA VAL A 267 16.12 42.17 -6.61
C VAL A 267 16.64 42.85 -5.34
N ASP A 268 17.41 43.92 -5.46
CA ASP A 268 17.92 44.66 -4.30
C ASP A 268 16.75 45.25 -3.46
N ILE A 269 15.77 45.87 -4.13
CA ILE A 269 14.55 46.39 -3.47
C ILE A 269 13.73 45.26 -2.83
N LEU A 270 13.67 44.08 -3.46
CA LEU A 270 12.99 42.90 -2.92
C LEU A 270 13.68 42.33 -1.68
N LEU A 271 15.01 42.43 -1.59
CA LEU A 271 15.78 41.97 -0.44
C LEU A 271 15.69 42.93 0.75
N GLU A 272 15.49 44.23 0.49
CA GLU A 272 15.30 45.25 1.54
C GLU A 272 13.89 45.25 2.14
N ASN A 273 12.90 44.66 1.45
CA ASN A 273 11.51 44.60 1.92
C ASN A 273 11.13 43.17 2.36
N ASP A 274 11.08 42.96 3.67
CA ASP A 274 10.78 41.67 4.30
C ASP A 274 9.43 41.07 3.85
N GLU A 275 8.38 41.89 3.71
CA GLU A 275 7.06 41.43 3.28
C GLU A 275 7.08 40.94 1.83
N ALA A 276 7.77 41.68 0.96
CA ALA A 276 7.91 41.33 -0.44
C ALA A 276 8.77 40.06 -0.61
N LEU A 277 9.85 39.91 0.17
CA LEU A 277 10.68 38.72 0.18
C LEU A 277 9.91 37.49 0.68
N HIS A 278 9.13 37.62 1.76
CA HIS A 278 8.27 36.55 2.25
C HIS A 278 7.22 36.14 1.23
N ALA A 279 6.58 37.11 0.56
CA ALA A 279 5.61 36.85 -0.50
C ALA A 279 6.25 36.13 -1.71
N LEU A 280 7.47 36.52 -2.09
CA LEU A 280 8.22 35.88 -3.16
C LEU A 280 8.55 34.42 -2.81
N LEU A 281 9.08 34.15 -1.61
CA LEU A 281 9.36 32.80 -1.14
C LEU A 281 8.09 31.95 -1.05
N ALA A 282 6.98 32.51 -0.57
CA ALA A 282 5.68 31.84 -0.58
C ALA A 282 5.22 31.49 -2.00
N ARG A 283 5.47 32.38 -2.97
CA ARG A 283 5.10 32.13 -4.36
C ARG A 283 5.99 31.08 -5.01
N VAL A 284 7.31 31.12 -4.77
CA VAL A 284 8.26 30.12 -5.27
C VAL A 284 7.96 28.73 -4.68
N THR A 285 7.64 28.66 -3.38
CA THR A 285 7.23 27.40 -2.74
C THR A 285 5.93 26.84 -3.31
N GLU A 286 4.97 27.71 -3.66
CA GLU A 286 3.73 27.29 -4.33
C GLU A 286 4.00 26.78 -5.75
N GLN A 287 4.84 27.47 -6.53
CA GLN A 287 5.25 26.98 -7.86
C GLN A 287 6.03 25.66 -7.77
N ALA A 288 6.84 25.47 -6.72
CA ALA A 288 7.54 24.21 -6.45
C ALA A 288 6.55 23.05 -6.22
N ARG A 289 5.51 23.28 -5.41
CA ARG A 289 4.44 22.30 -5.15
C ARG A 289 3.69 21.93 -6.43
N LEU A 290 3.47 22.91 -7.30
CA LEU A 290 2.84 22.72 -8.60
C LEU A 290 3.78 22.16 -9.68
N LYS A 291 5.06 21.89 -9.36
CA LYS A 291 6.10 21.42 -10.30
C LYS A 291 6.29 22.32 -11.52
N LYS A 292 6.09 23.62 -11.34
CA LYS A 292 6.18 24.65 -12.40
C LYS A 292 7.51 25.42 -12.40
N LEU A 293 8.43 25.08 -11.49
CA LEU A 293 9.75 25.68 -11.45
C LEU A 293 10.64 25.11 -12.56
N ASP A 294 11.35 26.00 -13.23
CA ASP A 294 12.42 25.66 -14.15
C ASP A 294 13.62 25.05 -13.40
N ARG A 295 14.41 24.25 -14.12
CA ARG A 295 15.52 23.47 -13.55
C ARG A 295 16.59 24.31 -12.82
N PRO A 296 17.01 25.49 -13.30
CA PRO A 296 18.00 26.30 -12.58
C PRO A 296 17.42 26.89 -11.29
N THR A 297 16.18 27.42 -11.31
CA THR A 297 15.51 27.93 -10.10
C THR A 297 15.30 26.84 -9.04
N LEU A 298 14.94 25.63 -9.46
CA LEU A 298 14.80 24.48 -8.55
C LEU A 298 16.15 24.12 -7.89
N THR A 299 17.25 24.24 -8.63
CA THR A 299 18.60 23.93 -8.12
C THR A 299 19.03 24.99 -7.11
N ALA A 300 18.82 26.28 -7.40
CA ALA A 300 19.06 27.37 -6.46
C ALA A 300 18.23 27.23 -5.17
N ALA A 301 16.95 26.85 -5.28
CA ALA A 301 16.08 26.62 -4.12
C ALA A 301 16.56 25.46 -3.22
N ARG A 302 17.17 24.41 -3.82
CA ARG A 302 17.78 23.31 -3.05
C ARG A 302 19.04 23.75 -2.32
N GLU A 303 19.89 24.54 -2.94
CA GLU A 303 21.09 25.09 -2.29
C GLU A 303 20.70 26.03 -1.13
N LEU A 304 19.68 26.88 -1.32
CA LEU A 304 19.12 27.68 -0.23
C LEU A 304 18.59 26.80 0.91
N SER A 305 17.83 25.75 0.60
CA SER A 305 17.33 24.82 1.62
C SER A 305 18.45 24.10 2.37
N LYS A 306 19.56 23.75 1.71
CA LYS A 306 20.73 23.15 2.35
C LYS A 306 21.46 24.14 3.25
N ALA A 307 21.60 25.41 2.81
CA ALA A 307 22.19 26.46 3.61
C ALA A 307 21.38 26.76 4.88
N VAL A 308 20.04 26.75 4.79
CA VAL A 308 19.14 26.95 5.94
C VAL A 308 19.06 25.71 6.85
N HIS A 309 19.25 24.50 6.29
CA HIS A 309 19.19 23.24 7.03
C HIS A 309 20.42 22.36 6.74
N PRO A 310 21.60 22.70 7.30
CA PRO A 310 22.88 22.06 6.95
C PRO A 310 22.99 20.56 7.34
N LEU A 311 22.01 20.00 8.04
CA LEU A 311 22.05 18.63 8.60
C LEU A 311 20.93 17.70 8.12
N ARG A 312 20.27 17.98 6.99
CA ARG A 312 19.32 17.04 6.36
C ARG A 312 19.85 16.55 5.02
N GLY A 313 20.84 15.66 5.09
CA GLY A 313 21.15 14.70 4.03
C GLY A 313 20.22 13.49 4.09
#